data_AF-A0A7L2LVX6-F1
#
_entry.id   AF-A0A7L2LVX6-F1
#
_cell.length_a   1.000
_cell.length_b   1.000
_cell.length_c   1.000
_cell.angle_alpha   90.00
_cell.angle_beta   90.00
_cell.angle_gamma   90.00
#
_symmetry.space_group_name_H-M   'P 1'
#
loop_
_entity.id
_entity.type
_entity.pdbx_description
1 polymer ?
#
loop_
_entity_poly.entity_id
_entity_poly.type
_entity_poly.pdbx_seq_one_letter_code
_entity_poly.pdbx_strand_id
1 'polypeptide(L)'
;LLLSGNRLRALPGGLLPPAGSPAPFPLLSRLDAADNEVAELGADIAALPALKSLDVANNQLRELPAALADCPRLKEANFRGNQLKDKRLEKMVNGCQTKAILEYLRAGGRGKGKVESAREDVRKKKREKQQKKDNVDGEQDEVEEASKLLVKVLHVSENPAPLVVKVSPGVKDVRAFIVCCVLKGVNLKPGNALKRFLTMQTKLHEDICEKRTVATIATHDLQLVKAPLIYDVQPPDELKIMPLGRKEIKAKDLLRQLQLEAEEQRKQKKRQNVSGLHKYLQLLDGKDNYPCLVDAEGAVISFPPITNSEKTKIRKETRDLFLEVTSDTSLQICKDVMDTLILKIAELNRSALENREGSGSDVELDALSGPGNTNLPLVVEQVRVVDTDGNLKVLYPSKTDLATVSSLLTVIR
;
A
#
# COMPACT_ATOMS: atom_id res chain seq x y z
N LEU A 1 19.45 -34.27 16.24
CA LEU A 1 20.02 -33.96 17.56
C LEU A 1 18.90 -34.02 18.58
N LEU A 2 19.10 -34.79 19.64
CA LEU A 2 18.14 -34.97 20.72
C LEU A 2 18.77 -34.41 21.99
N LEU A 3 18.14 -33.40 22.56
CA LEU A 3 18.52 -32.68 23.78
C LEU A 3 17.36 -32.66 24.77
N SER A 4 16.31 -33.45 24.54
CA SER A 4 15.12 -33.45 25.37
C SER A 4 15.37 -33.95 26.80
N GLY A 5 14.57 -33.47 27.75
CA GLY A 5 14.63 -33.90 29.15
C GLY A 5 15.87 -33.42 29.91
N ASN A 6 16.48 -32.31 29.49
CA ASN A 6 17.61 -31.70 30.18
C ASN A 6 17.18 -30.42 30.93
N ARG A 7 18.10 -29.72 31.59
CA ARG A 7 17.84 -28.44 32.28
C ARG A 7 18.48 -27.26 31.55
N LEU A 8 18.42 -27.29 30.21
CA LEU A 8 19.04 -26.25 29.38
C LEU A 8 18.24 -24.96 29.48
N ARG A 9 18.89 -23.85 29.86
CA ARG A 9 18.27 -22.52 29.92
C ARG A 9 18.32 -21.75 28.60
N ALA A 10 19.20 -22.19 27.70
CA ALA A 10 19.35 -21.70 26.34
C ALA A 10 19.82 -22.87 25.47
N LEU A 11 19.53 -22.82 24.17
CA LEU A 11 20.16 -23.75 23.24
C LEU A 11 21.68 -23.46 23.20
N PRO A 12 22.55 -24.49 23.22
CA PRO A 12 24.00 -24.30 23.20
C PRO A 12 24.43 -23.39 22.04
N GLY A 13 25.20 -22.34 22.33
CA GLY A 13 25.68 -21.39 21.31
C GLY A 13 26.56 -22.02 20.23
N GLY A 14 27.01 -23.26 20.40
CA GLY A 14 27.69 -24.03 19.34
C GLY A 14 26.74 -24.70 18.34
N LEU A 15 25.43 -24.74 18.61
CA LEU A 15 24.39 -25.30 17.71
C LEU A 15 23.80 -24.28 16.75
N LEU A 16 23.84 -23.02 17.14
CA LEU A 16 23.37 -21.89 16.36
C LEU A 16 24.60 -21.06 15.98
N PRO A 17 24.84 -20.77 14.70
CA PRO A 17 25.99 -19.97 14.32
C PRO A 17 25.89 -18.58 14.96
N PRO A 18 26.96 -18.01 15.54
CA PRO A 18 26.98 -16.58 15.80
C PRO A 18 26.78 -15.83 14.47
N ALA A 19 26.02 -14.75 14.52
CA ALA A 19 25.64 -13.94 13.35
C ALA A 19 26.82 -13.71 12.39
N GLY A 20 26.71 -14.21 11.16
CA GLY A 20 27.73 -14.05 10.11
C GLY A 20 28.71 -15.21 9.92
N SER A 21 28.62 -16.29 10.72
CA SER A 21 29.44 -17.50 10.56
C SER A 21 28.68 -18.63 9.84
N PRO A 22 29.37 -19.52 9.10
CA PRO A 22 28.72 -20.66 8.44
C PRO A 22 28.09 -21.57 9.49
N ALA A 23 26.87 -22.05 9.21
CA ALA A 23 26.12 -22.89 10.13
C ALA A 23 26.95 -24.10 10.58
N PRO A 24 27.18 -24.30 11.90
CA PRO A 24 28.07 -25.36 12.40
C PRO A 24 27.55 -26.77 12.07
N PHE A 25 26.26 -26.92 11.77
CA PHE A 25 25.63 -28.20 11.41
C PHE A 25 24.79 -28.09 10.13
N PRO A 26 25.41 -28.08 8.93
CA PRO A 26 24.72 -27.87 7.66
C PRO A 26 23.75 -29.01 7.29
N LEU A 27 23.88 -30.19 7.91
CA LEU A 27 23.06 -31.38 7.65
C LEU A 27 22.01 -31.66 8.75
N LEU A 28 21.93 -30.82 9.79
CA LEU A 28 21.01 -31.06 10.90
C LEU A 28 19.56 -30.92 10.42
N SER A 29 18.85 -32.04 10.39
CA SER A 29 17.47 -32.12 9.87
C SER A 29 16.40 -32.21 10.95
N ARG A 30 16.75 -32.67 12.16
CA ARG A 30 15.83 -32.77 13.30
C ARG A 30 16.53 -32.27 14.56
N LEU A 31 15.90 -31.32 15.24
CA LEU A 31 16.32 -30.82 16.54
C LEU A 31 15.17 -31.05 17.53
N ASP A 32 15.41 -31.89 18.53
CA ASP A 32 14.49 -32.11 19.63
C ASP A 32 15.14 -31.57 20.90
N ALA A 33 14.51 -30.59 21.53
CA ALA A 33 14.92 -29.96 22.78
C ALA A 33 13.69 -29.77 23.69
N ALA A 34 12.72 -30.68 23.60
CA ALA A 34 11.54 -30.69 24.48
C ALA A 34 11.93 -30.90 25.95
N ASP A 35 11.07 -30.51 26.89
CA ASP A 35 11.26 -30.73 28.34
C ASP A 35 12.59 -30.17 28.85
N ASN A 36 12.81 -28.88 28.60
CA ASN A 36 13.96 -28.14 29.05
C ASN A 36 13.53 -26.83 29.75
N GLU A 37 14.47 -25.99 30.15
CA GLU A 37 14.22 -24.69 30.79
C GLU A 37 14.50 -23.52 29.85
N VAL A 38 14.41 -23.72 28.53
CA VAL A 38 14.84 -22.72 27.54
C VAL A 38 13.92 -21.51 27.61
N ALA A 39 14.48 -20.35 27.95
CA ALA A 39 13.73 -19.11 28.12
C ALA A 39 13.55 -18.34 26.81
N GLU A 40 14.53 -18.43 25.91
CA GLU A 40 14.57 -17.68 24.66
C GLU A 40 15.10 -18.53 23.51
N LEU A 41 14.53 -18.32 22.33
CA LEU A 41 14.97 -18.94 21.09
C LEU A 41 15.53 -17.84 20.18
N GLY A 42 16.83 -17.91 19.88
CA GLY A 42 17.52 -16.93 19.04
C GLY A 42 17.04 -16.95 17.59
N ALA A 43 17.17 -15.82 16.89
CA ALA A 43 16.85 -15.70 15.46
C ALA A 43 17.77 -16.57 14.59
N ASP A 44 18.94 -16.95 15.11
CA ASP A 44 19.97 -17.74 14.44
C ASP A 44 19.51 -19.16 14.07
N ILE A 45 18.36 -19.63 14.59
CA ILE A 45 17.77 -20.91 14.18
C ILE A 45 17.39 -20.94 12.70
N ALA A 46 17.15 -19.77 12.10
CA ALA A 46 16.92 -19.64 10.65
C ALA A 46 18.15 -20.00 9.81
N ALA A 47 19.34 -19.92 10.39
CA ALA A 47 20.59 -20.20 9.70
C ALA A 47 20.85 -21.71 9.48
N LEU A 48 19.99 -22.61 9.98
CA LEU A 48 20.11 -24.05 9.78
C LEU A 48 19.47 -24.48 8.44
N PRO A 49 20.24 -24.75 7.38
CA PRO A 49 19.71 -24.88 6.02
C PRO A 49 18.93 -26.19 5.78
N ALA A 50 19.18 -27.22 6.61
CA ALA A 50 18.59 -28.55 6.45
C ALA A 50 17.50 -28.89 7.48
N LEU A 51 17.17 -27.99 8.42
CA LEU A 51 16.25 -28.27 9.52
C LEU A 51 14.82 -28.50 9.01
N LYS A 52 14.26 -29.68 9.30
CA LYS A 52 12.92 -30.12 8.89
C LYS A 52 11.95 -30.24 10.06
N SER A 53 12.44 -30.64 11.22
CA SER A 53 11.65 -30.89 12.42
C SER A 53 12.30 -30.23 13.63
N LEU A 54 11.52 -29.42 14.35
CA LEU A 54 11.93 -28.70 15.56
C LEU A 54 10.95 -29.01 16.69
N ASP A 55 11.41 -29.64 17.77
CA ASP A 55 10.62 -29.79 18.98
C ASP A 55 11.26 -28.98 20.11
N VAL A 56 10.51 -28.02 20.66
CA VAL A 56 10.88 -27.23 21.84
C VAL A 56 9.69 -27.15 22.80
N ALA A 57 8.87 -28.20 22.84
CA ALA A 57 7.75 -28.28 23.75
C ALA A 57 8.19 -28.27 25.23
N ASN A 58 7.29 -27.86 26.12
CA ASN A 58 7.49 -27.83 27.58
C ASN A 58 8.79 -27.11 27.99
N ASN A 59 8.97 -25.92 27.43
CA ASN A 59 10.06 -25.00 27.78
C ASN A 59 9.49 -23.70 28.39
N GLN A 60 10.34 -22.70 28.62
CA GLN A 60 9.95 -21.42 29.22
C GLN A 60 9.92 -20.28 28.20
N LEU A 61 9.69 -20.60 26.92
CA LEU A 61 9.70 -19.61 25.83
C LEU A 61 8.54 -18.62 26.01
N ARG A 62 8.88 -17.33 25.99
CA ARG A 62 7.89 -16.24 26.07
C ARG A 62 7.48 -15.68 24.70
N GLU A 63 8.38 -15.77 23.74
CA GLU A 63 8.18 -15.27 22.37
C GLU A 63 8.85 -16.23 21.39
N LEU A 64 8.36 -16.25 20.15
CA LEU A 64 8.96 -17.01 19.06
C LEU A 64 9.53 -16.04 18.02
N PRO A 65 10.80 -16.19 17.61
CA PRO A 65 11.41 -15.28 16.64
C PRO A 65 10.74 -15.43 15.27
N ALA A 66 10.45 -14.30 14.61
CA ALA A 66 9.86 -14.29 13.27
C ALA A 66 10.72 -15.06 12.25
N ALA A 67 12.04 -15.08 12.45
CA ALA A 67 13.03 -15.79 11.66
C ALA A 67 12.77 -17.31 11.55
N LEU A 68 12.02 -17.92 12.49
CA LEU A 68 11.57 -19.32 12.34
C LEU A 68 10.75 -19.57 11.08
N ALA A 69 10.05 -18.54 10.58
CA ALA A 69 9.26 -18.63 9.35
C ALA A 69 10.13 -18.57 8.08
N ASP A 70 11.41 -18.21 8.23
CA ASP A 70 12.37 -18.10 7.13
C ASP A 70 13.25 -19.35 7.00
N CYS A 71 13.09 -20.34 7.90
CA CYS A 71 13.73 -21.64 7.77
C CYS A 71 13.29 -22.34 6.46
N PRO A 72 14.20 -22.65 5.52
CA PRO A 72 13.84 -23.04 4.15
C PRO A 72 13.21 -24.44 4.05
N ARG A 73 13.42 -25.31 5.05
CA ARG A 73 12.99 -26.71 5.02
C ARG A 73 12.14 -27.15 6.22
N LEU A 74 11.77 -26.23 7.11
CA LEU A 74 11.04 -26.54 8.33
C LEU A 74 9.59 -26.92 8.00
N LYS A 75 9.21 -28.16 8.32
CA LYS A 75 7.87 -28.72 8.05
C LYS A 75 7.07 -28.96 9.33
N GLU A 76 7.78 -29.36 10.38
CA GLU A 76 7.20 -29.74 11.66
C GLU A 76 7.84 -28.91 12.76
N ALA A 77 7.01 -28.22 13.54
CA ALA A 77 7.48 -27.50 14.71
C ALA A 77 6.50 -27.63 15.86
N ASN A 78 7.01 -27.97 17.04
CA ASN A 78 6.24 -28.14 18.25
C ASN A 78 6.70 -27.16 19.32
N PHE A 79 5.79 -26.27 19.71
CA PHE A 79 6.03 -25.21 20.70
C PHE A 79 5.10 -25.33 21.92
N ARG A 80 4.38 -26.45 22.06
CA ARG A 80 3.35 -26.63 23.10
C ARG A 80 3.95 -26.57 24.50
N GLY A 81 3.16 -26.20 25.50
CA GLY A 81 3.63 -26.15 26.89
C GLY A 81 4.64 -25.03 27.19
N ASN A 82 4.72 -24.00 26.34
CA ASN A 82 5.49 -22.78 26.58
C ASN A 82 4.61 -21.61 27.05
N GLN A 83 5.19 -20.64 27.75
CA GLN A 83 4.49 -19.49 28.33
C GLN A 83 4.47 -18.27 27.39
N LEU A 84 3.91 -18.45 26.19
CA LEU A 84 3.92 -17.40 25.16
C LEU A 84 3.10 -16.18 25.58
N LYS A 85 3.67 -14.97 25.43
CA LYS A 85 2.99 -13.70 25.76
C LYS A 85 1.78 -13.44 24.86
N ASP A 86 1.89 -13.81 23.59
CA ASP A 86 0.78 -13.67 22.63
C ASP A 86 -0.24 -14.79 22.83
N LYS A 87 -1.37 -14.45 23.46
CA LYS A 87 -2.48 -15.36 23.73
C LYS A 87 -3.13 -15.95 22.48
N ARG A 88 -3.04 -15.27 21.33
CA ARG A 88 -3.53 -15.80 20.05
C ARG A 88 -2.56 -16.84 19.53
N LEU A 89 -1.27 -16.55 19.56
CA LEU A 89 -0.22 -17.49 19.17
C LEU A 89 -0.25 -18.74 20.07
N GLU A 90 -0.42 -18.57 21.38
CA GLU A 90 -0.55 -19.68 22.36
C GLU A 90 -1.70 -20.63 21.99
N LYS A 91 -2.87 -20.09 21.61
CA LYS A 91 -4.01 -20.91 21.14
C LYS A 91 -3.69 -21.64 19.83
N MET A 92 -3.00 -20.97 18.89
CA MET A 92 -2.63 -21.55 17.60
C MET A 92 -1.63 -22.70 17.75
N VAL A 93 -0.66 -22.58 18.65
CA VAL A 93 0.32 -23.64 18.94
C VAL A 93 -0.34 -24.93 19.46
N ASN A 94 -1.45 -24.80 20.19
CA ASN A 94 -2.17 -25.96 20.73
C ASN A 94 -3.16 -26.60 19.75
N GLY A 95 -3.58 -25.92 18.68
CA GLY A 95 -4.68 -26.40 17.81
C GLY A 95 -4.47 -26.30 16.30
N CYS A 96 -3.43 -25.63 15.82
CA CYS A 96 -3.19 -25.40 14.39
C CYS A 96 -1.96 -26.15 13.87
N GLN A 97 -1.93 -26.38 12.55
CA GLN A 97 -0.77 -26.96 11.87
C GLN A 97 0.43 -25.99 11.85
N THR A 98 1.65 -26.53 11.84
CA THR A 98 2.93 -25.78 11.78
C THR A 98 2.91 -24.64 10.76
N LYS A 99 2.37 -24.89 9.56
CA LYS A 99 2.31 -23.90 8.47
C LYS A 99 1.56 -22.63 8.85
N ALA A 100 0.45 -22.75 9.58
CA ALA A 100 -0.35 -21.59 10.02
C ALA A 100 0.36 -20.78 11.10
N ILE A 101 1.14 -21.44 11.96
CA ILE A 101 1.95 -20.79 13.01
C ILE A 101 3.09 -20.00 12.35
N LEU A 102 3.81 -20.60 11.40
CA LEU A 102 4.88 -19.93 10.66
C LEU A 102 4.37 -18.75 9.83
N GLU A 103 3.20 -18.87 9.19
CA GLU A 103 2.58 -17.77 8.46
C GLU A 103 2.16 -16.62 9.40
N TYR A 104 1.70 -16.95 10.60
CA TYR A 104 1.38 -15.96 11.64
C TYR A 104 2.62 -15.19 12.11
N LEU A 105 3.73 -15.89 12.31
CA LEU A 105 5.03 -15.30 12.68
C LEU A 105 5.59 -14.44 11.53
N ARG A 106 5.51 -14.90 10.28
CA ARG A 106 5.92 -14.13 9.09
C ARG A 106 5.12 -12.83 8.93
N ALA A 107 3.85 -12.85 9.30
CA ALA A 107 2.98 -11.68 9.27
C ALA A 107 3.16 -10.74 10.47
N GLY A 108 4.08 -11.03 11.40
CA GLY A 108 4.41 -10.17 12.54
C GLY A 108 3.33 -10.09 13.61
N GLY A 109 2.47 -11.11 13.74
CA GLY A 109 1.41 -11.17 14.74
C GLY A 109 0.20 -10.30 14.37
N ARG A 110 -0.85 -10.91 13.82
CA ARG A 110 -2.13 -10.21 13.56
C ARG A 110 -2.94 -10.14 14.87
N GLY A 111 -2.68 -9.16 15.72
CA GLY A 111 -3.46 -8.94 16.94
C GLY A 111 -3.12 -7.62 17.61
N LYS A 112 -4.14 -6.84 17.98
CA LYS A 112 -4.02 -5.61 18.79
C LYS A 112 -3.22 -5.90 20.07
N GLY A 113 -1.95 -5.49 20.11
CA GLY A 113 -1.08 -5.72 21.28
C GLY A 113 0.25 -4.97 21.28
N LYS A 114 0.52 -4.08 20.31
CA LYS A 114 1.70 -3.18 20.33
C LYS A 114 1.38 -1.89 21.10
N VAL A 115 1.18 -1.97 22.43
CA VAL A 115 1.22 -0.75 23.28
C VAL A 115 1.97 -0.95 24.61
N GLU A 116 2.18 -2.18 25.10
CA GLU A 116 2.71 -2.33 26.47
C GLU A 116 4.19 -2.71 26.61
N SER A 117 4.84 -3.36 25.63
CA SER A 117 6.28 -3.68 25.79
C SER A 117 7.23 -2.51 25.51
N ALA A 118 6.74 -1.40 24.95
CA ALA A 118 7.55 -0.21 24.69
C ALA A 118 7.74 0.68 25.95
N ARG A 119 7.05 0.40 27.07
CA ARG A 119 7.08 1.26 28.27
C ARG A 119 8.14 0.87 29.32
N GLU A 120 8.68 -0.35 29.28
CA GLU A 120 9.72 -0.78 30.24
C GLU A 120 11.15 -0.52 29.75
N ASP A 121 11.44 -0.67 28.45
CA ASP A 121 12.79 -0.42 27.90
C ASP A 121 13.19 1.07 27.90
N VAL A 122 12.20 1.97 27.89
CA VAL A 122 12.42 3.43 27.96
C VAL A 122 12.83 3.87 29.38
N ARG A 123 12.44 3.14 30.43
CA ARG A 123 12.76 3.51 31.82
C ARG A 123 14.17 3.11 32.24
N LYS A 124 14.75 2.06 31.65
CA LYS A 124 16.14 1.65 31.95
C LYS A 124 17.16 2.48 31.16
N LYS A 125 16.88 2.81 29.89
CA LYS A 125 17.74 3.68 29.06
C LYS A 125 17.81 5.14 29.51
N LYS A 126 16.86 5.64 30.32
CA LYS A 126 16.86 7.02 30.82
C LYS A 126 17.82 7.26 32.00
N ARG A 127 18.27 6.21 32.71
CA ARG A 127 19.20 6.33 33.84
C ARG A 127 20.68 6.28 33.45
N GLU A 128 21.03 5.74 32.28
CA GLU A 128 22.43 5.66 31.83
C GLU A 128 22.84 6.77 30.85
N LYS A 129 21.89 7.53 30.30
CA LYS A 129 22.14 8.61 29.32
C LYS A 129 22.31 10.01 29.93
N GLN A 130 22.52 10.12 31.25
CA GLN A 130 22.73 11.41 31.93
C GLN A 130 24.18 11.67 32.37
N GLN A 131 25.14 10.82 31.98
CA GLN A 131 26.57 11.00 32.29
C GLN A 131 27.53 11.05 31.09
N LYS A 132 27.03 11.03 29.85
CA LYS A 132 27.84 11.28 28.65
C LYS A 132 27.10 12.24 27.73
N LYS A 133 27.00 13.49 28.17
CA LYS A 133 26.61 14.63 27.34
C LYS A 133 27.73 15.64 27.43
N ASP A 134 28.86 15.28 26.82
CA ASP A 134 29.88 16.19 26.34
C ASP A 134 30.66 15.42 25.26
N ASN A 135 30.73 16.01 24.07
CA ASN A 135 31.32 15.50 22.82
C ASN A 135 30.57 14.37 22.12
N VAL A 136 29.74 14.74 21.14
CA VAL A 136 29.92 14.52 19.69
C VAL A 136 28.52 14.76 19.06
N ASP A 137 28.21 16.02 18.80
CA ASP A 137 27.15 16.42 17.86
C ASP A 137 27.76 16.29 16.45
N GLY A 138 27.13 15.55 15.54
CA GLY A 138 27.54 15.59 14.12
C GLY A 138 27.00 14.52 13.17
N GLU A 139 26.76 13.28 13.60
CA GLU A 139 26.65 12.16 12.62
C GLU A 139 25.35 11.33 12.67
N GLN A 140 24.38 11.68 13.52
CA GLN A 140 23.13 10.89 13.65
C GLN A 140 21.93 11.39 12.85
N ASP A 141 21.97 12.60 12.29
CA ASP A 141 20.84 13.15 11.51
C ASP A 141 20.83 12.72 10.03
N GLU A 142 21.96 12.26 9.47
CA GLU A 142 22.03 11.92 8.04
C GLU A 142 21.39 10.56 7.68
N VAL A 143 21.31 9.63 8.63
CA VAL A 143 20.85 8.24 8.35
C VAL A 143 19.33 8.08 8.47
N GLU A 144 18.64 8.92 9.26
CA GLU A 144 17.17 8.94 9.33
C GLU A 144 16.51 9.69 8.14
N GLU A 145 17.23 10.59 7.46
CA GLU A 145 16.74 11.22 6.22
C GLU A 145 16.76 10.28 5.01
N ALA A 146 17.69 9.32 4.95
CA ALA A 146 17.92 8.47 3.78
C ALA A 146 16.82 7.43 3.49
N SER A 147 15.85 7.24 4.39
CA SER A 147 14.77 6.24 4.26
C SER A 147 13.40 6.81 3.89
N LYS A 148 13.25 8.14 3.83
CA LYS A 148 11.98 8.79 3.48
C LYS A 148 11.74 8.76 1.97
N LEU A 149 10.49 8.55 1.56
CA LEU A 149 10.09 8.60 0.16
C LEU A 149 10.18 10.05 -0.33
N LEU A 150 10.95 10.31 -1.39
CA LEU A 150 11.10 11.66 -1.93
C LEU A 150 9.98 11.97 -2.92
N VAL A 151 9.15 12.95 -2.59
CA VAL A 151 8.17 13.53 -3.51
C VAL A 151 8.46 15.01 -3.67
N LYS A 152 8.69 15.44 -4.90
CA LYS A 152 8.83 16.86 -5.24
C LYS A 152 7.47 17.40 -5.64
N VAL A 153 7.00 18.46 -5.00
CA VAL A 153 5.78 19.17 -5.40
C VAL A 153 6.18 20.29 -6.34
N LEU A 154 5.69 20.26 -7.58
CA LEU A 154 5.83 21.37 -8.51
C LEU A 154 4.66 22.34 -8.34
N HIS A 155 5.00 23.57 -7.97
CA HIS A 155 4.06 24.66 -7.82
C HIS A 155 3.54 25.16 -9.17
N VAL A 156 2.28 25.58 -9.22
CA VAL A 156 1.64 26.16 -10.41
C VAL A 156 2.46 27.33 -11.00
N SER A 157 3.17 28.08 -10.16
CA SER A 157 4.04 29.20 -10.56
C SER A 157 5.29 28.79 -11.34
N GLU A 158 5.74 27.55 -11.18
CA GLU A 158 6.93 27.00 -11.85
C GLU A 158 6.57 26.17 -13.09
N ASN A 159 5.27 25.94 -13.32
CA ASN A 159 4.77 25.21 -14.47
C ASN A 159 4.26 26.19 -15.55
N PRO A 160 4.83 26.19 -16.77
CA PRO A 160 4.40 27.10 -17.83
C PRO A 160 2.99 26.81 -18.38
N ALA A 161 2.40 25.63 -18.11
CA ALA A 161 1.03 25.28 -18.54
C ALA A 161 0.35 24.33 -17.52
N PRO A 162 -0.06 24.84 -16.35
CA PRO A 162 -0.69 24.02 -15.33
C PRO A 162 -2.07 23.53 -15.79
N LEU A 163 -2.36 22.25 -15.56
CA LEU A 163 -3.66 21.66 -15.87
C LEU A 163 -4.75 22.36 -15.03
N VAL A 164 -5.84 22.73 -15.68
CA VAL A 164 -7.00 23.37 -15.05
C VAL A 164 -8.24 22.52 -15.29
N VAL A 165 -8.99 22.29 -14.23
CA VAL A 165 -10.30 21.63 -14.24
C VAL A 165 -11.36 22.69 -13.93
N LYS A 166 -12.29 22.91 -14.86
CA LYS A 166 -13.44 23.79 -14.65
C LYS A 166 -14.60 22.98 -14.07
N VAL A 167 -15.31 23.53 -13.11
CA VAL A 167 -16.41 22.86 -12.41
C VAL A 167 -17.72 23.57 -12.71
N SER A 168 -18.67 22.83 -13.26
CA SER A 168 -20.03 23.33 -13.51
C SER A 168 -20.85 23.40 -12.22
N PRO A 169 -21.77 24.37 -12.08
CA PRO A 169 -22.58 24.53 -10.87
C PRO A 169 -23.50 23.34 -10.57
N GLY A 170 -23.97 22.63 -11.61
CA GLY A 170 -24.90 21.48 -11.47
C GLY A 170 -24.32 20.26 -10.77
N VAL A 171 -22.98 20.17 -10.63
CA VAL A 171 -22.34 19.06 -9.90
C VAL A 171 -22.67 19.07 -8.41
N LYS A 172 -23.06 20.22 -7.84
CA LYS A 172 -23.36 20.35 -6.40
C LYS A 172 -24.47 19.43 -5.93
N ASP A 173 -25.48 19.21 -6.77
CA ASP A 173 -26.67 18.42 -6.43
C ASP A 173 -26.43 16.90 -6.57
N VAL A 174 -25.37 16.52 -7.30
CA VAL A 174 -25.08 15.13 -7.63
C VAL A 174 -23.85 14.62 -6.89
N ARG A 175 -22.71 15.32 -7.01
CA ARG A 175 -21.41 14.97 -6.43
C ARG A 175 -20.50 16.20 -6.39
N ALA A 176 -20.61 16.99 -5.32
CA ALA A 176 -20.14 18.37 -5.29
C ALA A 176 -18.62 18.58 -5.34
N PHE A 177 -17.81 17.62 -4.87
CA PHE A 177 -16.39 17.83 -4.60
C PHE A 177 -15.50 17.02 -5.55
N ILE A 178 -14.48 17.68 -6.09
CA ILE A 178 -13.42 17.08 -6.91
C ILE A 178 -12.06 17.63 -6.47
N VAL A 179 -11.08 16.74 -6.34
CA VAL A 179 -9.67 17.05 -6.08
C VAL A 179 -8.84 16.36 -7.14
N CYS A 180 -7.90 17.09 -7.74
CA CYS A 180 -7.04 16.57 -8.80
C CYS A 180 -5.56 16.86 -8.51
N CYS A 181 -4.68 16.00 -9.01
CA CYS A 181 -3.25 16.29 -9.15
C CYS A 181 -2.66 15.54 -10.33
N VAL A 182 -1.47 15.96 -10.76
CA VAL A 182 -0.68 15.21 -11.73
C VAL A 182 0.48 14.58 -10.99
N LEU A 183 0.75 13.30 -11.24
CA LEU A 183 1.87 12.57 -10.67
C LEU A 183 2.78 12.07 -11.80
N LYS A 184 3.97 12.65 -11.90
CA LYS A 184 4.99 12.31 -12.90
C LYS A 184 6.06 11.39 -12.33
N GLY A 185 6.64 10.56 -13.20
CA GLY A 185 7.74 9.65 -12.85
C GLY A 185 7.32 8.31 -12.26
N VAL A 186 6.06 7.89 -12.48
CA VAL A 186 5.58 6.57 -12.07
C VAL A 186 6.17 5.49 -12.98
N ASN A 187 6.59 4.37 -12.42
CA ASN A 187 7.15 3.24 -13.17
C ASN A 187 6.27 1.99 -13.07
N LEU A 188 5.40 1.79 -14.07
CA LEU A 188 4.48 0.64 -14.13
C LEU A 188 5.01 -0.52 -14.99
N LYS A 189 6.20 -0.39 -15.59
CA LYS A 189 6.79 -1.38 -16.52
C LYS A 189 7.22 -2.69 -15.85
N PRO A 190 7.90 -2.70 -14.69
CA PRO A 190 8.53 -3.91 -14.17
C PRO A 190 7.53 -4.98 -13.71
N GLY A 191 7.71 -6.22 -14.19
CA GLY A 191 7.02 -7.42 -13.70
C GLY A 191 5.50 -7.26 -13.57
N ASN A 192 5.01 -7.30 -12.33
CA ASN A 192 3.58 -7.19 -11.99
C ASN A 192 3.19 -5.82 -11.42
N ALA A 193 4.01 -4.77 -11.60
CA ALA A 193 3.80 -3.44 -11.03
C ALA A 193 2.42 -2.85 -11.36
N LEU A 194 2.01 -2.87 -12.63
CA LEU A 194 0.67 -2.41 -13.04
C LEU A 194 -0.47 -3.18 -12.33
N LYS A 195 -0.33 -4.50 -12.18
CA LYS A 195 -1.33 -5.31 -11.47
C LYS A 195 -1.36 -4.96 -9.97
N ARG A 196 -0.20 -4.73 -9.36
CA ARG A 196 -0.10 -4.29 -7.96
C ARG A 196 -0.72 -2.91 -7.76
N PHE A 197 -0.49 -1.98 -8.70
CA PHE A 197 -1.11 -0.67 -8.72
C PHE A 197 -2.64 -0.75 -8.78
N LEU A 198 -3.18 -1.51 -9.75
CA LEU A 198 -4.64 -1.70 -9.87
C LEU A 198 -5.24 -2.38 -8.64
N THR A 199 -4.54 -3.37 -8.07
CA THR A 199 -4.97 -4.05 -6.84
C THR A 199 -4.99 -3.09 -5.64
N MET A 200 -3.97 -2.23 -5.52
CA MET A 200 -3.88 -1.22 -4.48
C MET A 200 -5.01 -0.20 -4.61
N GLN A 201 -5.31 0.27 -5.82
CA GLN A 201 -6.43 1.17 -6.09
C GLN A 201 -7.77 0.54 -5.70
N THR A 202 -8.03 -0.72 -6.09
CA THR A 202 -9.26 -1.43 -5.69
C THR A 202 -9.35 -1.57 -4.17
N LYS A 203 -8.23 -1.83 -3.49
CA LYS A 203 -8.21 -1.90 -2.03
C LYS A 203 -8.54 -0.55 -1.37
N LEU A 204 -8.00 0.56 -1.89
CA LEU A 204 -8.36 1.90 -1.41
C LEU A 204 -9.85 2.19 -1.64
N HIS A 205 -10.41 1.76 -2.77
CA HIS A 205 -11.84 1.88 -3.02
C HIS A 205 -12.68 1.11 -2.00
N GLU A 206 -12.23 -0.07 -1.57
CA GLU A 206 -12.93 -0.89 -0.57
C GLU A 206 -12.79 -0.34 0.86
N ASP A 207 -11.60 0.15 1.20
CA ASP A 207 -11.24 0.59 2.56
C ASP A 207 -11.64 2.04 2.81
N ILE A 208 -10.83 3.01 2.36
CA ILE A 208 -11.00 4.45 2.69
C ILE A 208 -12.15 5.10 1.94
N CYS A 209 -12.52 4.58 0.77
CA CYS A 209 -13.65 5.09 -0.01
C CYS A 209 -14.99 4.38 0.30
N GLU A 210 -15.02 3.48 1.29
CA GLU A 210 -16.20 2.71 1.70
C GLU A 210 -16.93 1.99 0.55
N LYS A 211 -16.18 1.36 -0.36
CA LYS A 211 -16.71 0.70 -1.59
C LYS A 211 -17.31 1.71 -2.57
N ARG A 212 -16.58 2.81 -2.75
CA ARG A 212 -16.90 3.95 -3.65
C ARG A 212 -18.12 4.77 -3.26
N THR A 213 -18.69 4.55 -2.07
CA THR A 213 -19.88 5.29 -1.65
C THR A 213 -19.53 6.71 -1.25
N VAL A 214 -18.46 6.88 -0.47
CA VAL A 214 -18.06 8.18 0.09
C VAL A 214 -17.13 8.93 -0.86
N ALA A 215 -16.19 8.23 -1.51
CA ALA A 215 -15.22 8.83 -2.43
C ALA A 215 -15.00 7.93 -3.65
N THR A 216 -14.54 8.48 -4.76
CA THR A 216 -14.17 7.67 -5.94
C THR A 216 -12.85 8.17 -6.48
N ILE A 217 -11.86 7.28 -6.46
CA ILE A 217 -10.56 7.48 -7.09
C ILE A 217 -10.65 7.10 -8.55
N ALA A 218 -10.14 7.95 -9.44
CA ALA A 218 -9.91 7.61 -10.83
C ALA A 218 -8.50 8.04 -11.26
N THR A 219 -7.90 7.21 -12.11
CA THR A 219 -6.52 7.33 -12.57
C THR A 219 -6.52 7.30 -14.09
N HIS A 220 -5.84 8.27 -14.70
CA HIS A 220 -5.80 8.48 -16.14
C HIS A 220 -4.35 8.57 -16.61
N ASP A 221 -4.07 8.08 -17.81
CA ASP A 221 -2.79 8.36 -18.47
C ASP A 221 -2.77 9.82 -18.93
N LEU A 222 -1.87 10.62 -18.38
CA LEU A 222 -1.80 12.06 -18.67
C LEU A 222 -1.56 12.34 -20.16
N GLN A 223 -0.83 11.47 -20.87
CA GLN A 223 -0.52 11.68 -22.29
C GLN A 223 -1.76 11.60 -23.19
N LEU A 224 -2.78 10.89 -22.72
CA LEU A 224 -4.04 10.69 -23.43
C LEU A 224 -5.11 11.73 -23.05
N VAL A 225 -4.87 12.52 -21.99
CA VAL A 225 -5.80 13.54 -21.51
C VAL A 225 -5.61 14.84 -22.27
N LYS A 226 -6.70 15.44 -22.74
CA LYS A 226 -6.71 16.73 -23.47
C LYS A 226 -7.27 17.85 -22.60
N ALA A 227 -6.43 18.82 -22.28
CA ALA A 227 -6.81 20.00 -21.49
C ALA A 227 -7.41 21.11 -22.37
N PRO A 228 -8.30 21.99 -21.83
CA PRO A 228 -8.81 22.03 -20.45
C PRO A 228 -9.86 20.95 -20.16
N LEU A 229 -9.98 20.58 -18.88
CA LEU A 229 -10.95 19.59 -18.41
C LEU A 229 -12.18 20.28 -17.82
N ILE A 230 -13.34 19.68 -18.00
CA ILE A 230 -14.61 20.19 -17.45
C ILE A 230 -15.28 19.07 -16.64
N TYR A 231 -15.43 19.31 -15.34
CA TYR A 231 -16.23 18.48 -14.46
C TYR A 231 -17.67 19.02 -14.47
N ASP A 232 -18.54 18.27 -15.14
CA ASP A 232 -19.90 18.68 -15.48
C ASP A 232 -20.93 17.62 -15.05
N VAL A 233 -22.20 17.94 -15.23
CA VAL A 233 -23.30 16.97 -15.16
C VAL A 233 -24.03 16.91 -16.49
N GLN A 234 -24.40 15.70 -16.92
CA GLN A 234 -25.18 15.49 -18.13
C GLN A 234 -26.37 14.56 -17.86
N PRO A 235 -27.48 14.71 -18.60
CA PRO A 235 -28.59 13.78 -18.53
C PRO A 235 -28.15 12.34 -18.87
N PRO A 236 -28.69 11.31 -18.18
CA PRO A 236 -28.32 9.91 -18.41
C PRO A 236 -28.49 9.41 -19.86
N ASP A 237 -29.42 10.01 -20.61
CA ASP A 237 -29.74 9.66 -21.99
C ASP A 237 -28.81 10.32 -23.03
N GLU A 238 -28.07 11.36 -22.63
CA GLU A 238 -27.13 12.13 -23.47
C GLU A 238 -25.67 11.76 -23.20
N LEU A 239 -25.34 11.46 -21.94
CA LEU A 239 -23.99 11.10 -21.51
C LEU A 239 -23.56 9.79 -22.19
N LYS A 240 -22.57 9.88 -23.09
CA LYS A 240 -21.93 8.75 -23.75
C LYS A 240 -20.51 8.57 -23.22
N ILE A 241 -20.17 7.34 -22.86
CA ILE A 241 -18.83 6.98 -22.42
C ILE A 241 -18.41 5.67 -23.09
N MET A 242 -17.11 5.53 -23.34
CA MET A 242 -16.49 4.27 -23.73
C MET A 242 -15.85 3.64 -22.49
N PRO A 243 -16.58 2.85 -21.69
CA PRO A 243 -16.08 2.33 -20.43
C PRO A 243 -15.01 1.26 -20.68
N LEU A 244 -14.14 1.07 -19.69
CA LEU A 244 -13.03 0.11 -19.77
C LEU A 244 -13.50 -1.28 -20.23
N GLY A 245 -12.90 -1.77 -21.32
CA GLY A 245 -13.17 -3.09 -21.89
C GLY A 245 -14.52 -3.28 -22.59
N ARG A 246 -15.31 -2.22 -22.83
CA ARG A 246 -16.55 -2.30 -23.62
C ARG A 246 -16.58 -1.22 -24.72
N LYS A 247 -17.57 -1.32 -25.61
CA LYS A 247 -17.84 -0.31 -26.64
C LYS A 247 -18.51 0.92 -26.03
N GLU A 248 -18.53 2.01 -26.80
CA GLU A 248 -19.27 3.22 -26.45
C GLU A 248 -20.74 2.91 -26.17
N ILE A 249 -21.24 3.42 -25.04
CA ILE A 249 -22.58 3.16 -24.53
C ILE A 249 -23.06 4.40 -23.77
N LYS A 250 -24.39 4.59 -23.71
CA LYS A 250 -25.01 5.63 -22.90
C LYS A 250 -24.93 5.29 -21.42
N ALA A 251 -24.85 6.31 -20.57
CA ALA A 251 -24.70 6.15 -19.13
C ALA A 251 -25.84 5.34 -18.50
N LYS A 252 -27.08 5.61 -18.91
CA LYS A 252 -28.28 4.88 -18.46
C LYS A 252 -28.22 3.39 -18.77
N ASP A 253 -27.86 3.04 -20.00
CA ASP A 253 -27.77 1.65 -20.44
C ASP A 253 -26.62 0.93 -19.74
N LEU A 254 -25.49 1.60 -19.56
CA LEU A 254 -24.34 1.08 -18.81
C LEU A 254 -24.72 0.80 -17.35
N LEU A 255 -25.38 1.75 -16.68
CA LEU A 255 -25.80 1.58 -15.29
C LEU A 255 -26.75 0.39 -15.14
N ARG A 256 -27.73 0.28 -16.04
CA ARG A 256 -28.68 -0.85 -16.07
C ARG A 256 -27.98 -2.18 -16.28
N GLN A 257 -27.02 -2.27 -17.21
CA GLN A 257 -26.24 -3.49 -17.45
C GLN A 257 -25.44 -3.90 -16.21
N LEU A 258 -24.74 -2.95 -15.57
CA LEU A 258 -23.97 -3.22 -14.35
C LEU A 258 -24.85 -3.64 -13.18
N GLN A 259 -26.05 -3.06 -13.05
CA GLN A 259 -27.03 -3.47 -12.03
C GLN A 259 -27.51 -4.91 -12.28
N LEU A 260 -27.83 -5.28 -13.53
CA LEU A 260 -28.22 -6.65 -13.88
C LEU A 260 -27.08 -7.65 -13.64
N GLU A 261 -25.84 -7.33 -14.04
CA GLU A 261 -24.66 -8.15 -13.76
C GLU A 261 -24.47 -8.36 -12.25
N ALA A 262 -24.64 -7.30 -11.44
CA ALA A 262 -24.54 -7.36 -9.99
C ALA A 262 -25.64 -8.24 -9.35
N GLU A 263 -26.87 -8.18 -9.87
CA GLU A 263 -27.99 -9.01 -9.44
C GLU A 263 -27.81 -10.49 -9.84
N GLU A 264 -27.34 -10.76 -11.06
CA GLU A 264 -27.04 -12.13 -11.50
C GLU A 264 -25.94 -12.75 -10.65
N GLN A 265 -24.86 -12.01 -10.36
CA GLN A 265 -23.81 -12.48 -9.46
C GLN A 265 -24.33 -12.76 -8.04
N ARG A 266 -25.27 -11.95 -7.55
CA ARG A 266 -25.95 -12.20 -6.27
C ARG A 266 -26.74 -13.52 -6.32
N LYS A 267 -27.53 -13.73 -7.38
CA LYS A 267 -28.32 -14.95 -7.60
C LYS A 267 -27.41 -16.18 -7.70
N GLN A 268 -26.35 -16.11 -8.49
CA GLN A 268 -25.39 -17.20 -8.70
C GLN A 268 -24.65 -17.58 -7.41
N LYS A 269 -24.27 -16.60 -6.57
CA LYS A 269 -23.62 -16.84 -5.27
C LYS A 269 -24.61 -17.19 -4.15
N LYS A 270 -25.90 -17.36 -4.44
CA LYS A 270 -26.99 -17.66 -3.47
C LYS A 270 -27.00 -16.73 -2.26
N ARG A 271 -26.66 -15.44 -2.45
CA ARG A 271 -26.62 -14.47 -1.35
C ARG A 271 -27.96 -13.78 -1.18
N GLN A 272 -28.39 -13.59 0.07
CA GLN A 272 -29.61 -12.85 0.40
C GLN A 272 -29.51 -11.35 0.15
N ASN A 273 -28.31 -10.78 -0.01
CA ASN A 273 -28.08 -9.36 -0.26
C ASN A 273 -27.10 -9.16 -1.43
N VAL A 274 -27.30 -8.08 -2.22
CA VAL A 274 -26.33 -7.67 -3.24
C VAL A 274 -25.01 -7.39 -2.52
N SER A 275 -23.89 -7.81 -3.11
CA SER A 275 -22.58 -7.53 -2.53
C SER A 275 -22.47 -6.05 -2.18
N GLY A 276 -22.04 -5.73 -0.96
CA GLY A 276 -21.85 -4.33 -0.55
C GLY A 276 -20.92 -3.55 -1.48
N LEU A 277 -20.15 -4.26 -2.31
CA LEU A 277 -19.31 -3.72 -3.37
C LEU A 277 -20.10 -3.00 -4.47
N HIS A 278 -21.36 -3.34 -4.74
CA HIS A 278 -22.17 -2.73 -5.80
C HIS A 278 -23.10 -1.63 -5.30
N LYS A 279 -23.01 -1.24 -4.02
CA LYS A 279 -23.84 -0.17 -3.45
C LYS A 279 -23.68 1.16 -4.17
N TYR A 280 -22.48 1.43 -4.73
CA TYR A 280 -22.24 2.66 -5.48
C TYR A 280 -23.09 2.79 -6.76
N LEU A 281 -23.57 1.67 -7.33
CA LEU A 281 -24.47 1.70 -8.50
C LEU A 281 -25.83 2.33 -8.16
N GLN A 282 -26.25 2.27 -6.90
CA GLN A 282 -27.52 2.81 -6.44
C GLN A 282 -27.45 4.31 -6.10
N LEU A 283 -26.23 4.88 -6.01
CA LEU A 283 -26.05 6.30 -5.66
C LEU A 283 -26.58 7.26 -6.73
N LEU A 284 -26.69 6.78 -7.97
CA LEU A 284 -27.19 7.55 -9.10
C LEU A 284 -28.63 7.18 -9.48
N ASP A 285 -29.28 6.29 -8.72
CA ASP A 285 -30.66 5.92 -8.98
C ASP A 285 -31.60 7.11 -8.71
N GLY A 286 -32.46 7.43 -9.67
CA GLY A 286 -33.44 8.51 -9.57
C GLY A 286 -32.89 9.92 -9.70
N LYS A 287 -31.60 10.10 -10.03
CA LYS A 287 -31.04 11.43 -10.33
C LYS A 287 -31.25 11.79 -11.80
N ASP A 288 -31.66 13.04 -12.04
CA ASP A 288 -31.92 13.57 -13.39
C ASP A 288 -30.63 13.83 -14.18
N ASN A 289 -29.51 14.04 -13.48
CA ASN A 289 -28.21 14.31 -14.08
C ASN A 289 -27.11 13.47 -13.43
N TYR A 290 -26.13 13.06 -14.24
CA TYR A 290 -24.99 12.24 -13.85
C TYR A 290 -23.67 13.00 -14.01
N PRO A 291 -22.72 12.87 -13.06
CA PRO A 291 -21.49 13.64 -13.10
C PRO A 291 -20.52 13.01 -14.09
N CYS A 292 -19.83 13.84 -14.87
CA CYS A 292 -18.82 13.39 -15.82
C CYS A 292 -17.62 14.34 -15.83
N LEU A 293 -16.45 13.77 -16.15
CA LEU A 293 -15.29 14.56 -16.50
C LEU A 293 -15.11 14.49 -18.01
N VAL A 294 -15.12 15.66 -18.66
CA VAL A 294 -15.04 15.83 -20.11
C VAL A 294 -13.71 16.48 -20.46
N ASP A 295 -13.08 16.00 -21.53
CA ASP A 295 -11.88 16.60 -22.09
C ASP A 295 -12.17 17.75 -23.07
N ALA A 296 -11.11 18.39 -23.57
CA ALA A 296 -11.24 19.49 -24.52
C ALA A 296 -11.85 19.09 -25.88
N GLU A 297 -11.86 17.81 -26.22
CA GLU A 297 -12.46 17.27 -27.44
C GLU A 297 -13.96 16.94 -27.23
N GLY A 298 -14.49 17.18 -26.02
CA GLY A 298 -15.87 16.87 -25.67
C GLY A 298 -16.10 15.39 -25.33
N ALA A 299 -15.04 14.61 -25.17
CA ALA A 299 -15.15 13.20 -24.81
C ALA A 299 -15.20 13.01 -23.29
N VAL A 300 -16.11 12.15 -22.82
CA VAL A 300 -16.17 11.76 -21.41
C VAL A 300 -15.02 10.81 -21.08
N ILE A 301 -14.12 11.26 -20.19
CA ILE A 301 -12.96 10.49 -19.73
C ILE A 301 -13.20 9.80 -18.39
N SER A 302 -14.15 10.29 -17.60
CA SER A 302 -14.55 9.69 -16.31
C SER A 302 -16.04 9.83 -16.08
N PHE A 303 -16.66 8.79 -15.52
CA PHE A 303 -18.06 8.79 -15.07
C PHE A 303 -18.12 8.32 -13.60
N PRO A 304 -17.87 9.21 -12.63
CA PRO A 304 -17.95 8.87 -11.20
C PRO A 304 -19.39 8.59 -10.73
N PRO A 305 -19.62 7.67 -9.76
CA PRO A 305 -18.67 6.75 -9.13
C PRO A 305 -18.47 5.43 -9.91
N ILE A 306 -18.90 5.36 -11.16
CA ILE A 306 -19.09 4.12 -11.92
C ILE A 306 -17.78 3.61 -12.53
N THR A 307 -17.20 4.36 -13.47
CA THR A 307 -16.08 3.87 -14.28
C THR A 307 -15.30 4.99 -14.97
N ASN A 308 -14.11 4.64 -15.45
CA ASN A 308 -13.28 5.49 -16.29
C ASN A 308 -13.44 5.10 -17.77
N SER A 309 -13.00 5.98 -18.65
CA SER A 309 -12.98 5.75 -20.09
C SER A 309 -11.77 4.93 -20.54
N GLU A 310 -11.96 4.08 -21.54
CA GLU A 310 -10.89 3.34 -22.23
C GLU A 310 -9.91 4.30 -22.92
N LYS A 311 -10.37 5.51 -23.29
CA LYS A 311 -9.54 6.55 -23.94
C LYS A 311 -8.33 6.97 -23.10
N THR A 312 -8.48 7.01 -21.77
CA THR A 312 -7.44 7.46 -20.84
C THR A 312 -6.85 6.32 -20.00
N LYS A 313 -6.97 5.08 -20.49
CA LYS A 313 -6.57 3.89 -19.76
C LYS A 313 -5.07 3.85 -19.53
N ILE A 314 -4.68 3.59 -18.28
CA ILE A 314 -3.29 3.37 -17.90
C ILE A 314 -2.75 2.07 -18.50
N ARG A 315 -1.51 2.11 -18.98
CA ARG A 315 -0.77 0.99 -19.56
C ARG A 315 0.53 0.78 -18.79
N LYS A 316 1.31 -0.24 -19.16
CA LYS A 316 2.62 -0.47 -18.54
C LYS A 316 3.60 0.64 -18.86
N GLU A 317 3.41 1.28 -20.01
CA GLU A 317 4.26 2.34 -20.54
C GLU A 317 3.96 3.71 -19.93
N THR A 318 2.81 3.86 -19.27
CA THR A 318 2.38 5.10 -18.64
C THR A 318 3.37 5.52 -17.56
N ARG A 319 3.84 6.76 -17.64
CA ARG A 319 4.77 7.38 -16.69
C ARG A 319 4.16 8.51 -15.89
N ASP A 320 3.22 9.21 -16.50
CA ASP A 320 2.60 10.40 -15.93
C ASP A 320 1.11 10.11 -15.77
N LEU A 321 0.62 10.29 -14.55
CA LEU A 321 -0.77 10.01 -14.18
C LEU A 321 -1.49 11.31 -13.88
N PHE A 322 -2.68 11.46 -14.46
CA PHE A 322 -3.66 12.40 -13.94
C PHE A 322 -4.54 11.67 -12.92
N LEU A 323 -4.54 12.16 -11.68
CA LEU A 323 -5.27 11.58 -10.57
C LEU A 323 -6.45 12.49 -10.23
N GLU A 324 -7.63 11.89 -10.07
CA GLU A 324 -8.81 12.56 -9.56
C GLU A 324 -9.45 11.78 -8.41
N VAL A 325 -10.01 12.52 -7.46
CA VAL A 325 -10.85 11.98 -6.39
C VAL A 325 -12.11 12.82 -6.29
N THR A 326 -13.27 12.18 -6.42
CA THR A 326 -14.58 12.84 -6.30
C THR A 326 -15.35 12.35 -5.08
N SER A 327 -16.13 13.24 -4.45
CA SER A 327 -17.00 12.94 -3.31
C SER A 327 -18.25 13.82 -3.34
N ASP A 328 -19.34 13.29 -2.80
CA ASP A 328 -20.60 13.99 -2.52
C ASP A 328 -20.69 14.47 -1.07
N THR A 329 -19.80 14.04 -0.18
CA THR A 329 -19.90 14.29 1.27
C THR A 329 -18.97 15.40 1.74
N SER A 330 -17.67 15.34 1.43
CA SER A 330 -16.71 16.32 1.92
C SER A 330 -15.46 16.43 1.05
N LEU A 331 -14.98 17.66 0.89
CA LEU A 331 -13.69 17.95 0.25
C LEU A 331 -12.51 17.34 1.03
N GLN A 332 -12.59 17.31 2.37
CA GLN A 332 -11.50 16.79 3.19
C GLN A 332 -11.26 15.30 2.92
N ILE A 333 -12.34 14.53 2.74
CA ILE A 333 -12.23 13.11 2.41
C ILE A 333 -11.53 12.92 1.06
N CYS A 334 -11.82 13.77 0.06
CA CYS A 334 -11.09 13.72 -1.20
C CYS A 334 -9.58 13.96 -1.03
N LYS A 335 -9.21 14.92 -0.17
CA LYS A 335 -7.80 15.22 0.12
C LYS A 335 -7.11 14.07 0.84
N ASP A 336 -7.72 13.52 1.89
CA ASP A 336 -7.15 12.43 2.68
C ASP A 336 -6.96 11.15 1.83
N VAL A 337 -7.94 10.87 0.95
CA VAL A 337 -7.87 9.78 -0.03
C VAL A 337 -6.75 10.03 -1.04
N MET A 338 -6.60 11.26 -1.53
CA MET A 338 -5.55 11.63 -2.49
C MET A 338 -4.15 11.53 -1.86
N ASP A 339 -3.97 12.01 -0.62
CA ASP A 339 -2.72 11.89 0.16
C ASP A 339 -2.32 10.40 0.31
N THR A 340 -3.30 9.57 0.71
CA THR A 340 -3.10 8.13 0.88
C THR A 340 -2.76 7.44 -0.45
N LEU A 341 -3.41 7.86 -1.55
CA LEU A 341 -3.15 7.34 -2.89
C LEU A 341 -1.72 7.64 -3.33
N ILE A 342 -1.28 8.90 -3.23
CA ILE A 342 0.07 9.33 -3.61
C ILE A 342 1.12 8.55 -2.81
N LEU A 343 0.92 8.42 -1.49
CA LEU A 343 1.78 7.59 -0.63
C LEU A 343 1.93 6.17 -1.14
N LYS A 344 0.80 5.50 -1.42
CA LYS A 344 0.80 4.11 -1.87
C LYS A 344 1.45 3.96 -3.24
N ILE A 345 1.30 4.94 -4.12
CA ILE A 345 2.01 4.96 -5.40
C ILE A 345 3.51 5.15 -5.18
N ALA A 346 3.93 6.00 -4.25
CA ALA A 346 5.32 6.18 -3.88
C ALA A 346 5.97 4.90 -3.32
N GLU A 347 5.29 4.21 -2.39
CA GLU A 347 5.71 2.90 -1.88
C GLU A 347 5.88 1.86 -3.01
N LEU A 348 4.93 1.81 -3.94
CA LEU A 348 4.98 0.88 -5.07
C LEU A 348 6.16 1.19 -6.01
N ASN A 349 6.38 2.47 -6.33
CA ASN A 349 7.49 2.90 -7.18
C ASN A 349 8.85 2.57 -6.55
N ARG A 350 9.01 2.81 -5.25
CA ARG A 350 10.23 2.41 -4.52
C ARG A 350 10.47 0.90 -4.60
N SER A 351 9.44 0.11 -4.30
CA SER A 351 9.56 -1.35 -4.37
C SER A 351 9.87 -1.87 -5.79
N ALA A 352 9.50 -1.13 -6.84
CA ALA A 352 9.81 -1.49 -8.21
C ALA A 352 11.28 -1.16 -8.58
N LEU A 353 11.87 -0.15 -7.95
CA LEU A 353 13.29 0.22 -8.13
C LEU A 353 14.21 -0.74 -7.38
N GLU A 354 13.91 -1.07 -6.11
CA GLU A 354 14.71 -1.98 -5.29
C GLU A 354 14.78 -3.41 -5.89
N ASN A 355 13.68 -3.90 -6.49
CA ASN A 355 13.66 -5.21 -7.15
C ASN A 355 14.48 -5.26 -8.45
N ARG A 356 14.92 -4.12 -8.98
CA ARG A 356 15.73 -4.04 -10.21
C ARG A 356 17.23 -4.21 -9.91
N GLU A 357 17.69 -3.83 -8.72
CA GLU A 357 19.08 -4.02 -8.28
C GLU A 357 19.39 -5.47 -7.85
N GLY A 358 18.37 -6.30 -7.62
CA GLY A 358 18.53 -7.71 -7.22
C GLY A 358 18.57 -8.74 -8.36
N SER A 359 18.50 -8.32 -9.63
CA SER A 359 18.38 -9.23 -10.79
C SER A 359 19.27 -8.79 -11.97
N GLY A 360 20.59 -8.81 -11.76
CA GLY A 360 21.57 -8.59 -12.82
C GLY A 360 22.80 -9.49 -12.66
N SER A 361 22.71 -10.73 -13.14
CA SER A 361 23.87 -11.45 -13.66
C SER A 361 23.98 -11.15 -15.17
N ASP A 362 25.14 -10.67 -15.57
CA ASP A 362 25.72 -10.62 -16.92
C ASP A 362 24.93 -9.90 -18.02
N VAL A 363 25.15 -8.58 -18.14
CA VAL A 363 25.30 -7.92 -19.46
C VAL A 363 26.40 -6.86 -19.37
N GLU A 364 27.28 -6.89 -20.36
CA GLU A 364 28.56 -6.20 -20.50
C GLU A 364 28.54 -4.68 -20.27
N LEU A 365 29.69 -4.19 -19.79
CA LEU A 365 30.06 -2.79 -19.69
C LEU A 365 29.88 -2.07 -21.03
N ASP A 366 29.09 -1.01 -21.04
CA ASP A 366 29.43 0.16 -21.84
C ASP A 366 29.45 1.39 -20.93
N ALA A 367 30.64 1.96 -20.79
CA ALA A 367 30.98 3.00 -19.86
C ALA A 367 30.69 4.35 -20.49
N LEU A 368 29.68 5.07 -20.00
CA LEU A 368 29.57 6.54 -20.13
C LEU A 368 28.65 7.10 -19.02
N SER A 369 29.25 7.85 -18.07
CA SER A 369 28.68 8.97 -17.29
C SER A 369 28.22 8.73 -15.82
N GLY A 370 29.09 9.10 -14.86
CA GLY A 370 28.76 9.90 -13.66
C GLY A 370 28.26 9.20 -12.36
N PRO A 371 28.66 9.67 -11.16
CA PRO A 371 28.08 9.22 -9.91
C PRO A 371 26.76 9.98 -9.68
N GLY A 372 25.64 9.37 -10.03
CA GLY A 372 24.32 9.93 -9.74
C GLY A 372 23.26 9.35 -10.64
N ASN A 373 22.23 8.75 -10.04
CA ASN A 373 20.80 8.91 -10.36
C ASN A 373 19.96 7.65 -10.00
N THR A 374 20.02 7.14 -8.76
CA THR A 374 19.21 5.97 -8.32
C THR A 374 17.95 6.32 -7.52
N ASN A 375 17.52 7.58 -7.46
CA ASN A 375 16.22 7.98 -6.93
C ASN A 375 15.71 9.24 -7.65
N LEU A 376 15.15 9.10 -8.85
CA LEU A 376 14.36 10.20 -9.42
C LEU A 376 13.11 10.37 -8.57
N PRO A 377 12.92 11.51 -7.87
CA PRO A 377 11.78 11.72 -7.01
C PRO A 377 10.50 11.74 -7.83
N LEU A 378 9.42 11.18 -7.26
CA LEU A 378 8.10 11.36 -7.86
C LEU A 378 7.73 12.83 -7.81
N VAL A 379 7.18 13.34 -8.91
CA VAL A 379 6.85 14.76 -9.00
C VAL A 379 5.33 14.91 -8.97
N VAL A 380 4.80 15.58 -7.96
CA VAL A 380 3.37 15.92 -7.87
C VAL A 380 3.19 17.36 -8.36
N GLU A 381 2.51 17.54 -9.48
CA GLU A 381 2.13 18.87 -9.96
C GLU A 381 0.76 19.27 -9.44
N GLN A 382 0.68 20.53 -9.02
CA GLN A 382 -0.57 21.12 -8.57
C GLN A 382 -1.57 21.29 -9.73
N VAL A 383 -2.82 20.90 -9.48
CA VAL A 383 -3.93 21.15 -10.42
C VAL A 383 -4.89 22.16 -9.80
N ARG A 384 -5.31 23.13 -10.63
CA ARG A 384 -6.29 24.14 -10.24
C ARG A 384 -7.69 23.68 -10.63
N VAL A 385 -8.56 23.62 -9.65
CA VAL A 385 -10.00 23.43 -9.84
C VAL A 385 -10.67 24.79 -9.69
N VAL A 386 -11.30 25.27 -10.76
CA VAL A 386 -11.94 26.59 -10.84
C VAL A 386 -13.41 26.44 -11.17
N ASP A 387 -14.25 27.42 -10.81
CA ASP A 387 -15.62 27.48 -11.36
C ASP A 387 -15.66 28.03 -12.78
N THR A 388 -16.87 28.11 -13.34
CA THR A 388 -17.15 28.67 -14.67
C THR A 388 -16.65 30.11 -14.82
N ASP A 389 -16.61 30.86 -13.72
CA ASP A 389 -16.18 32.26 -13.67
C ASP A 389 -14.65 32.38 -13.48
N GLY A 390 -13.95 31.26 -13.32
CA GLY A 390 -12.51 31.19 -13.12
C GLY A 390 -12.05 31.38 -11.67
N ASN A 391 -12.97 31.45 -10.70
CA ASN A 391 -12.61 31.53 -9.29
C ASN A 391 -12.09 30.18 -8.80
N LEU A 392 -10.99 30.20 -8.07
CA LEU A 392 -10.39 29.01 -7.51
C LEU A 392 -11.29 28.36 -6.45
N LYS A 393 -11.67 27.10 -6.67
CA LYS A 393 -12.39 26.28 -5.69
C LYS A 393 -11.44 25.41 -4.88
N VAL A 394 -10.51 24.74 -5.57
CA VAL A 394 -9.56 23.83 -4.94
C VAL A 394 -8.21 23.95 -5.65
N LEU A 395 -7.14 24.04 -4.86
CA LEU A 395 -5.77 23.88 -5.32
C LEU A 395 -5.17 22.74 -4.51
N TYR A 396 -4.69 21.70 -5.20
CA TYR A 396 -4.10 20.54 -4.54
C TYR A 396 -2.86 20.05 -5.29
N PRO A 397 -1.78 19.63 -4.58
CA PRO A 397 -1.61 19.72 -3.12
C PRO A 397 -1.30 21.15 -2.65
N SER A 398 -1.95 21.66 -1.62
CA SER A 398 -1.65 22.97 -1.00
C SER A 398 -0.53 22.87 0.06
N LYS A 399 -0.19 23.99 0.73
CA LYS A 399 0.88 24.03 1.76
C LYS A 399 0.59 23.13 2.98
N THR A 400 -0.67 22.84 3.27
CA THR A 400 -1.09 22.00 4.39
C THR A 400 -1.35 20.55 3.99
N ASP A 401 -1.52 20.28 2.69
CA ASP A 401 -1.78 18.94 2.17
C ASP A 401 -0.45 18.14 2.12
N LEU A 402 -0.54 16.80 2.13
CA LEU A 402 0.60 15.87 2.31
C LEU A 402 1.34 15.99 3.66
N ALA A 403 0.95 16.89 4.57
CA ALA A 403 1.61 17.08 5.87
C ALA A 403 1.38 15.89 6.82
N THR A 404 0.19 15.29 6.79
CA THR A 404 -0.20 14.13 7.61
C THR A 404 0.62 12.88 7.27
N VAL A 405 1.16 12.85 6.06
CA VAL A 405 1.96 11.74 5.51
C VAL A 405 3.46 12.06 5.45
N SER A 406 3.84 13.22 6.00
CA SER A 406 5.22 13.74 6.08
C SER A 406 6.18 12.89 6.93
N SER A 407 5.68 11.96 7.74
CA SER A 407 6.54 11.01 8.47
C SER A 407 7.18 9.95 7.56
N LEU A 408 6.56 9.69 6.40
CA LEU A 408 7.02 8.70 5.41
C LEU A 408 7.44 9.36 4.09
N LEU A 409 7.06 10.61 3.87
CA LEU A 409 7.35 11.41 2.67
C LEU A 409 8.16 12.65 3.01
N THR A 410 9.30 12.83 2.32
CA THR A 410 9.97 14.12 2.24
C THR A 410 9.40 14.90 1.06
N VAL A 411 8.66 15.96 1.37
CA VAL A 411 8.04 16.84 0.39
C VAL A 411 8.99 17.99 0.07
N ILE A 412 9.61 17.96 -1.11
CA ILE A 412 10.44 19.07 -1.62
C ILE A 412 9.49 20.04 -2.32
N ARG A 413 9.35 21.26 -1.80
CA ARG A 413 8.52 22.32 -2.38
C ARG A 413 9.34 23.32 -3.16
#